data_AF-A0A527GHX0-F1
#
_entry.id   AF-A0A527GHX0-F1
#
_cell.length_a   1.000
_cell.length_b   1.000
_cell.length_c   1.000
_cell.angle_alpha   90.00
_cell.angle_beta   90.00
_cell.angle_gamma   90.00
#
_symmetry.space_group_name_H-M   'P 1'
#
loop_
_entity.id
_entity.type
_entity.pdbx_description
1 polymer ?
#
loop_
_entity_poly.entity_id
_entity_poly.type
_entity_poly.pdbx_seq_one_letter_code
_entity_poly.pdbx_strand_id
1 'polypeptide(L)'
;MASVKSASKPKKKATAAIKAEERPARLADYLLARAPAEDIAPYDVADLERAADLAGQAVATHRKGECVVAVDADSGVVRSGRPMTVVTVVNDNMPFLFDSILGEITETSGEPTLVTHPVIVVRHGKGGVEEILGDGNFAKDDGSHDRL
;
A
#
# COMPACT_ATOMS: atom_id res chain seq x y z
N MET A 1 -11.08 65.80 -6.85
CA MET A 1 -9.68 65.40 -7.07
C MET A 1 -9.28 64.38 -6.00
N ALA A 2 -8.51 63.34 -6.40
CA ALA A 2 -7.82 62.29 -5.62
C ALA A 2 -8.69 61.39 -4.71
N SER A 3 -9.08 60.18 -5.09
CA SER A 3 -8.31 58.90 -5.19
C SER A 3 -7.49 58.56 -3.95
N VAL A 4 -7.89 57.51 -3.21
CA VAL A 4 -7.27 56.16 -3.24
C VAL A 4 -7.96 55.22 -2.23
N LYS A 5 -8.45 54.06 -2.68
CA LYS A 5 -8.29 52.80 -1.92
C LYS A 5 -8.40 51.59 -2.85
N SER A 6 -7.23 51.07 -3.20
CA SER A 6 -7.02 49.76 -3.80
C SER A 6 -6.99 48.72 -2.68
N ALA A 7 -7.73 47.62 -2.83
CA ALA A 7 -7.51 46.37 -2.10
C ALA A 7 -8.08 45.21 -2.92
N SER A 8 -7.24 44.76 -3.85
CA SER A 8 -7.43 43.60 -4.72
C SER A 8 -7.59 42.33 -3.88
N LYS A 9 -8.76 41.69 -3.95
CA LYS A 9 -9.03 40.38 -3.33
C LYS A 9 -8.47 39.29 -4.26
N PRO A 10 -7.53 38.41 -3.82
CA PRO A 10 -6.97 37.41 -4.70
C PRO A 10 -7.99 36.31 -4.99
N LYS A 11 -8.24 36.09 -6.27
CA LYS A 11 -9.08 35.01 -6.81
C LYS A 11 -8.46 33.66 -6.41
N LYS A 12 -9.16 32.87 -5.60
CA LYS A 12 -8.92 31.43 -5.45
C LYS A 12 -9.05 30.79 -6.84
N LYS A 13 -7.92 30.42 -7.44
CA LYS A 13 -7.91 29.50 -8.57
C LYS A 13 -8.39 28.15 -8.05
N ALA A 14 -9.60 27.77 -8.42
CA ALA A 14 -10.05 26.39 -8.33
C ALA A 14 -9.13 25.56 -9.21
N THR A 15 -8.28 24.74 -8.60
CA THR A 15 -7.57 23.67 -9.27
C THR A 15 -8.62 22.69 -9.78
N ALA A 16 -8.74 22.62 -11.10
CA ALA A 16 -9.59 21.67 -11.78
C ALA A 16 -9.20 20.26 -11.32
N ALA A 17 -10.16 19.56 -10.71
CA ALA A 17 -10.04 18.14 -10.46
C ALA A 17 -9.85 17.45 -11.82
N ILE A 18 -8.65 16.91 -12.02
CA ILE A 18 -8.39 15.98 -13.10
C ILE A 18 -9.30 14.78 -12.79
N LYS A 19 -10.31 14.60 -13.64
CA LYS A 19 -11.19 13.44 -13.61
C LYS A 19 -10.31 12.24 -13.97
N ALA A 20 -9.77 11.58 -12.94
CA ALA A 20 -9.06 10.33 -13.10
C ALA A 20 -10.06 9.35 -13.74
N GLU A 21 -9.74 8.89 -14.95
CA GLU A 21 -10.38 7.71 -15.49
C GLU A 21 -10.20 6.60 -14.44
N GLU A 22 -11.29 6.00 -13.97
CA GLU A 22 -11.29 4.92 -12.98
C GLU A 22 -10.63 3.68 -13.60
N ARG A 23 -9.30 3.71 -13.69
CA ARG A 23 -8.50 2.51 -13.79
C ARG A 23 -8.68 1.78 -12.46
N PRO A 24 -8.96 0.47 -12.46
CA PRO A 24 -9.00 -0.30 -11.22
C PRO A 24 -7.69 -0.05 -10.47
N ALA A 25 -7.80 0.45 -9.24
CA ALA A 25 -6.65 0.78 -8.42
C ALA A 25 -5.80 -0.48 -8.22
N ARG A 26 -4.51 -0.35 -8.47
CA ARG A 26 -3.57 -1.46 -8.38
C ARG A 26 -3.17 -1.64 -6.93
N LEU A 27 -2.75 -2.85 -6.56
CA LEU A 27 -2.23 -3.12 -5.22
C LEU A 27 -1.07 -2.17 -4.85
N ALA A 28 -0.22 -1.83 -5.83
CA ALA A 28 0.84 -0.85 -5.67
C ALA A 28 0.32 0.52 -5.19
N ASP A 29 -0.83 0.96 -5.68
CA ASP A 29 -1.43 2.23 -5.27
C ASP A 29 -1.82 2.19 -3.79
N TYR A 30 -2.37 1.07 -3.32
CA TYR A 30 -2.72 0.89 -1.90
C TYR A 30 -1.51 0.76 -0.99
N LEU A 31 -0.49 0.00 -1.41
CA LEU A 31 0.76 -0.16 -0.67
C LEU A 31 1.48 1.18 -0.45
N LEU A 32 1.54 2.01 -1.51
CA LEU A 32 2.32 3.24 -1.51
C LEU A 32 1.53 4.46 -1.07
N ALA A 33 0.19 4.40 -1.01
CA ALA A 33 -0.67 5.54 -0.65
C ALA A 33 -0.33 6.20 0.69
N ARG A 34 0.23 5.44 1.64
CA ARG A 34 0.56 5.90 3.00
C ARG A 34 2.06 5.87 3.29
N ALA A 35 2.89 5.49 2.31
CA ALA A 35 4.33 5.46 2.48
C ALA A 35 4.90 6.90 2.45
N PRO A 36 5.72 7.30 3.43
CA PRO A 36 6.36 8.61 3.43
C PRO A 36 7.25 8.79 2.19
N ALA A 37 7.25 10.00 1.62
CA ALA A 37 8.01 10.26 0.40
C ALA A 37 9.53 10.06 0.61
N GLU A 38 10.03 10.32 1.81
CA GLU A 38 11.42 10.08 2.23
C GLU A 38 11.81 8.60 2.22
N ASP A 39 10.87 7.70 2.51
CA ASP A 39 11.13 6.25 2.53
C ASP A 39 11.08 5.65 1.13
N ILE A 40 10.28 6.26 0.24
CA ILE A 40 10.14 5.83 -1.16
C ILE A 40 11.30 6.37 -2.02
N ALA A 41 11.76 7.60 -1.78
CA ALA A 41 12.78 8.27 -2.58
C ALA A 41 14.08 7.47 -2.86
N PRO A 42 14.55 6.56 -1.98
CA PRO A 42 15.74 5.73 -2.23
C PRO A 42 15.54 4.55 -3.19
N TYR A 43 14.31 4.29 -3.66
CA TYR A 43 13.93 3.20 -4.55
C TYR A 43 13.53 3.73 -5.93
N ASP A 44 13.84 2.98 -6.99
CA ASP A 44 13.29 3.29 -8.31
C ASP A 44 11.84 2.82 -8.41
N VAL A 45 11.06 3.46 -9.29
CA VAL A 45 9.65 3.10 -9.51
C VAL A 45 9.49 1.62 -9.88
N ALA A 46 10.41 1.09 -10.71
CA ALA A 46 10.37 -0.31 -11.13
C ALA A 46 10.63 -1.29 -9.97
N ASP A 47 11.42 -0.89 -8.96
CA ASP A 47 11.66 -1.70 -7.76
C ASP A 47 10.41 -1.76 -6.87
N LEU A 48 9.70 -0.64 -6.74
CA LEU A 48 8.45 -0.57 -6.00
C LEU A 48 7.33 -1.35 -6.69
N GLU A 49 7.26 -1.29 -8.02
CA GLU A 49 6.34 -2.10 -8.82
C GLU A 49 6.64 -3.60 -8.65
N ARG A 50 7.92 -4.01 -8.69
CA ARG A 50 8.32 -5.40 -8.42
C ARG A 50 7.90 -5.85 -7.01
N ALA A 51 8.15 -5.02 -5.99
CA ALA A 51 7.73 -5.32 -4.63
C ALA A 51 6.20 -5.49 -4.52
N ALA A 52 5.44 -4.63 -5.21
CA ALA A 52 3.98 -4.73 -5.26
C ALA A 52 3.49 -5.97 -6.01
N ASP A 53 4.18 -6.40 -7.07
CA ASP A 53 3.86 -7.62 -7.80
C ASP A 53 4.09 -8.87 -6.93
N LEU A 54 5.21 -8.92 -6.19
CA LEU A 54 5.49 -9.98 -5.21
C LEU A 54 4.42 -10.02 -4.13
N ALA A 55 4.04 -8.86 -3.60
CA ALA A 55 2.96 -8.76 -2.63
C ALA A 55 1.62 -9.25 -3.22
N GLY A 56 1.34 -8.91 -4.47
CA GLY A 56 0.14 -9.36 -5.19
C GLY A 56 0.06 -10.87 -5.36
N GLN A 57 1.19 -11.52 -5.62
CA GLN A 57 1.27 -12.98 -5.69
C GLN A 57 0.95 -13.62 -4.33
N ALA A 58 1.46 -13.07 -3.23
CA ALA A 58 1.15 -13.55 -1.89
C ALA A 58 -0.32 -13.29 -1.50
N VAL A 59 -0.89 -12.14 -1.87
CA VAL A 59 -2.31 -11.85 -1.66
C VAL A 59 -3.20 -12.83 -2.41
N ALA A 60 -2.85 -13.17 -3.67
CA ALA A 60 -3.64 -14.09 -4.48
C ALA A 60 -3.73 -15.50 -3.88
N THR A 61 -2.72 -15.95 -3.13
CA THR A 61 -2.71 -17.28 -2.50
C THR A 61 -3.42 -17.31 -1.15
N HIS A 62 -3.72 -16.14 -0.55
CA HIS A 62 -4.34 -16.05 0.75
C HIS A 62 -5.77 -16.63 0.77
N ARG A 63 -6.07 -17.41 1.82
CA ARG A 63 -7.40 -17.94 2.12
C ARG A 63 -7.84 -17.48 3.49
N LYS A 64 -9.13 -17.24 3.65
CA LYS A 64 -9.72 -16.81 4.92
C LYS A 64 -9.31 -17.75 6.07
N GLY A 65 -8.80 -17.18 7.15
CA GLY A 65 -8.31 -17.89 8.34
C GLY A 65 -6.89 -18.46 8.21
N GLU A 66 -6.23 -18.28 7.07
CA GLU A 66 -4.83 -18.69 6.86
C GLU A 66 -3.88 -17.49 6.95
N CYS A 67 -2.59 -17.77 7.12
CA CYS A 67 -1.54 -16.76 7.08
C CYS A 67 -0.60 -17.11 5.93
N VAL A 68 -0.31 -16.15 5.06
CA VAL A 68 0.71 -16.28 4.01
C VAL A 68 1.93 -15.49 4.44
N VAL A 69 3.09 -16.14 4.44
CA VAL A 69 4.39 -15.50 4.63
C VAL A 69 5.26 -15.85 3.43
N ALA A 70 5.62 -14.84 2.64
CA ALA A 70 6.53 -14.96 1.51
C ALA A 70 7.81 -14.17 1.80
N VAL A 71 8.96 -14.80 1.59
CA VAL A 71 10.28 -14.21 1.79
C VAL A 71 11.09 -14.37 0.52
N ASP A 72 11.26 -13.28 -0.20
CA ASP A 72 11.95 -13.23 -1.49
C ASP A 72 13.33 -12.57 -1.31
N ALA A 73 14.34 -13.39 -1.05
CA ALA A 73 15.73 -12.92 -0.90
C ALA A 73 16.33 -12.42 -2.23
N ASP A 74 15.94 -13.05 -3.34
CA ASP A 74 16.31 -12.66 -4.71
C ASP A 74 15.16 -11.89 -5.38
N SER A 75 14.56 -10.94 -4.66
CA SER A 75 13.38 -10.19 -5.12
C SER A 75 13.61 -9.35 -6.38
N GLY A 76 14.86 -9.08 -6.73
CA GLY A 76 15.23 -8.12 -7.77
C GLY A 76 14.94 -6.65 -7.37
N VAL A 77 14.55 -6.39 -6.12
CA VAL A 77 14.38 -5.06 -5.56
C VAL A 77 15.72 -4.52 -5.08
N VAL A 78 16.05 -3.31 -5.49
CA VAL A 78 17.30 -2.64 -5.14
C VAL A 78 16.99 -1.29 -4.50
N ARG A 79 17.67 -1.00 -3.39
CA ARG A 79 17.64 0.30 -2.71
C ARG A 79 19.01 0.94 -2.80
N SER A 80 19.14 2.03 -3.56
CA SER A 80 20.41 2.77 -3.70
C SER A 80 21.62 1.84 -4.02
N GLY A 81 21.44 0.87 -4.91
CA GLY A 81 22.46 -0.10 -5.31
C GLY A 81 22.66 -1.30 -4.37
N ARG A 82 21.87 -1.44 -3.30
CA ARG A 82 21.88 -2.61 -2.41
C ARG A 82 20.69 -3.52 -2.71
N PRO A 83 20.91 -4.84 -2.92
CA PRO A 83 19.81 -5.78 -3.08
C PRO A 83 19.01 -5.88 -1.78
N MET A 84 17.70 -5.99 -1.91
CA MET A 84 16.76 -6.01 -0.79
C MET A 84 15.99 -7.33 -0.77
N THR A 85 15.80 -7.88 0.42
CA THR A 85 14.81 -8.95 0.63
C THR A 85 13.43 -8.33 0.74
N VAL A 86 12.45 -8.89 0.04
CA VAL A 86 11.04 -8.52 0.20
C VAL A 86 10.37 -9.55 1.09
N VAL A 87 9.73 -9.10 2.17
CA VAL A 87 8.94 -9.95 3.06
C VAL A 87 7.51 -9.50 2.95
N THR A 88 6.62 -10.39 2.50
CA THR A 88 5.18 -10.14 2.45
C THR A 88 4.48 -11.04 3.47
N VAL A 89 3.69 -10.43 4.34
CA VAL A 89 2.80 -11.16 5.24
C VAL A 89 1.36 -10.75 4.96
N VAL A 90 0.51 -11.74 4.67
CA VAL A 90 -0.92 -11.54 4.41
C VAL A 90 -1.70 -12.33 5.45
N ASN A 91 -2.62 -11.66 6.13
CA ASN A 91 -3.40 -12.23 7.21
C ASN A 91 -4.80 -11.62 7.22
N ASP A 92 -5.73 -12.25 7.92
CA ASP A 92 -7.00 -11.61 8.24
C ASP A 92 -6.76 -10.44 9.21
N ASN A 93 -7.45 -9.32 8.99
CA ASN A 93 -7.29 -8.14 9.82
C ASN A 93 -7.69 -8.41 11.29
N MET A 94 -6.69 -8.51 12.16
CA MET A 94 -6.82 -8.72 13.60
C MET A 94 -5.94 -7.74 14.38
N PRO A 95 -6.32 -7.37 15.62
CA PRO A 95 -5.56 -6.40 16.42
C PRO A 95 -4.17 -6.94 16.79
N PHE A 96 -3.19 -6.04 16.88
CA PHE A 96 -1.80 -6.28 17.34
C PHE A 96 -0.91 -7.17 16.44
N LEU A 97 -1.42 -7.70 15.32
CA LEU A 97 -0.62 -8.55 14.43
C LEU A 97 0.58 -7.81 13.83
N PHE A 98 0.35 -6.62 13.28
CA PHE A 98 1.39 -5.83 12.64
C PHE A 98 2.57 -5.57 13.58
N ASP A 99 2.29 -5.06 14.78
CA ASP A 99 3.33 -4.75 15.78
C ASP A 99 4.10 -6.00 16.21
N SER A 100 3.40 -7.14 16.36
CA SER A 100 4.04 -8.41 16.72
C SER A 100 4.97 -8.92 15.63
N ILE A 101 4.52 -8.87 14.36
CA ILE A 101 5.31 -9.31 13.21
C ILE A 101 6.52 -8.40 13.01
N LEU A 102 6.34 -7.09 13.10
CA LEU A 102 7.41 -6.12 12.95
C LEU A 102 8.46 -6.28 14.07
N GLY A 103 8.01 -6.53 15.30
CA GLY A 103 8.89 -6.84 16.43
C GLY A 103 9.76 -8.07 16.16
N GLU A 104 9.14 -9.18 15.76
CA GLU A 104 9.85 -10.43 15.43
C GLU A 104 10.87 -10.26 14.29
N ILE A 105 10.49 -9.56 13.22
CA ILE A 105 11.40 -9.28 12.10
C ILE A 105 12.59 -8.44 12.58
N THR A 106 12.32 -7.42 13.41
CA THR A 106 13.36 -6.53 13.94
C THR A 106 14.34 -7.27 14.84
N GLU A 107 13.84 -8.15 15.71
CA GLU A 107 14.67 -8.96 16.60
C GLU A 107 15.55 -9.96 15.84
N THR A 108 15.02 -10.59 14.78
CA THR A 108 15.73 -11.63 14.03
C THR A 108 16.62 -11.09 12.91
N SER A 109 16.18 -10.06 12.19
CA SER A 109 16.79 -9.59 10.94
C SER A 109 17.20 -8.12 10.94
N GLY A 110 16.90 -7.39 12.02
CA GLY A 110 17.13 -5.95 12.11
C GLY A 110 16.00 -5.10 11.53
N GLU A 111 16.17 -3.79 11.58
CA GLU A 111 15.13 -2.81 11.22
C GLU A 111 14.84 -2.81 9.71
N PRO A 112 13.58 -2.99 9.28
CA PRO A 112 13.20 -2.90 7.87
C PRO A 112 13.41 -1.49 7.30
N THR A 113 13.82 -1.41 6.04
CA THR A 113 14.12 -0.12 5.38
C THR A 113 12.93 0.55 4.70
N LEU A 114 11.83 -0.18 4.55
CA LEU A 114 10.54 0.31 4.06
C LEU A 114 9.47 -0.66 4.59
N VAL A 115 8.42 -0.11 5.20
CA VAL A 115 7.29 -0.89 5.70
C VAL A 115 6.01 -0.29 5.16
N THR A 116 5.22 -1.11 4.47
CA THR A 116 3.88 -0.75 4.00
C THR A 116 2.89 -1.73 4.59
N HIS A 117 1.83 -1.23 5.21
CA HIS A 117 0.82 -2.06 5.89
C HIS A 117 -0.61 -1.60 5.52
N PRO A 118 -0.99 -1.67 4.23
CA PRO A 118 -2.35 -1.34 3.85
C PRO A 118 -3.30 -2.39 4.42
N VAL A 119 -4.49 -1.94 4.81
CA VAL A 119 -5.63 -2.84 4.96
C VAL A 119 -6.42 -2.77 3.67
N ILE A 120 -6.65 -3.90 3.01
CA ILE A 120 -7.36 -3.98 1.73
C ILE A 120 -8.62 -4.84 1.87
N VAL A 121 -9.63 -4.54 1.06
CA VAL A 121 -10.85 -5.34 0.98
C VAL A 121 -10.75 -6.26 -0.22
N VAL A 122 -11.01 -7.54 0.00
CA VAL A 122 -10.89 -8.58 -1.02
C VAL A 122 -12.16 -9.43 -1.10
N ARG A 123 -12.35 -10.05 -2.26
CA ARG A 123 -13.29 -11.16 -2.45
C ARG A 123 -12.50 -12.45 -2.60
N HIS A 124 -12.72 -13.41 -1.71
CA HIS A 124 -12.19 -14.76 -1.87
C HIS A 124 -13.05 -15.60 -2.80
N GLY A 125 -12.37 -16.42 -3.58
CA GLY A 125 -12.93 -17.49 -4.38
C GLY A 125 -12.64 -18.87 -3.82
N LYS A 126 -12.78 -19.90 -4.66
CA LYS A 126 -12.47 -21.29 -4.29
C LYS A 126 -10.98 -21.55 -4.07
N GLY A 127 -10.10 -20.72 -4.65
CA GLY A 127 -8.65 -20.95 -4.68
C GLY A 127 -7.81 -19.99 -3.85
N GLY A 128 -8.36 -18.84 -3.44
CA GLY A 128 -7.64 -17.72 -2.84
C GLY A 128 -8.37 -16.41 -3.11
N VAL A 129 -7.67 -15.27 -3.07
CA VAL A 129 -8.25 -13.96 -3.42
C VAL A 129 -8.52 -13.89 -4.93
N GLU A 130 -9.76 -13.63 -5.33
CA GLU A 130 -10.16 -13.44 -6.73
C GLU A 130 -10.15 -11.97 -7.16
N GLU A 131 -10.45 -11.05 -6.23
CA GLU A 131 -10.57 -9.63 -6.54
C GLU A 131 -10.18 -8.77 -5.34
N ILE A 132 -9.44 -7.68 -5.60
CA ILE A 132 -9.15 -6.61 -4.63
C ILE A 132 -10.12 -5.47 -4.93
N LEU A 133 -10.95 -5.12 -3.95
CA LEU A 133 -12.11 -4.23 -4.13
C LEU A 133 -11.85 -2.80 -3.66
N GLY A 134 -10.86 -2.59 -2.78
CA GLY A 134 -10.63 -1.28 -2.21
C GLY A 134 -9.65 -1.22 -1.04
N ASP A 135 -9.41 -0.01 -0.57
CA ASP A 135 -8.78 0.27 0.72
C ASP A 135 -9.80 0.00 1.85
N GLY A 136 -9.38 -0.77 2.86
CA GLY A 136 -10.18 -1.21 4.00
C GLY A 136 -10.74 -0.09 4.87
N ASN A 137 -10.24 1.14 4.74
CA ASN A 137 -10.81 2.30 5.43
C ASN A 137 -12.12 2.83 4.80
N PHE A 138 -12.44 2.46 3.55
CA PHE A 138 -13.57 3.03 2.80
C PHE A 138 -14.68 2.03 2.43
N ALA A 139 -14.47 0.73 2.63
CA ALA A 139 -15.50 -0.26 2.35
C ALA A 139 -16.53 -0.33 3.49
N LYS A 140 -17.82 -0.14 3.14
CA LYS A 140 -18.93 -0.56 4.02
C LYS A 140 -18.84 -2.06 4.22
N ASP A 141 -18.84 -2.49 5.48
CA ASP A 141 -18.94 -3.90 5.82
C ASP A 141 -20.36 -4.39 5.47
N ASP A 142 -20.48 -5.06 4.34
CA ASP A 142 -21.72 -5.67 3.85
C ASP A 142 -21.71 -7.20 4.04
N GLY A 143 -20.73 -7.72 4.78
CA GLY A 143 -20.59 -9.15 5.10
C GLY A 143 -20.24 -10.05 3.93
N SER A 144 -19.98 -9.49 2.74
CA SER A 144 -19.62 -10.24 1.52
C SER A 144 -18.15 -10.15 1.15
N HIS A 145 -17.36 -9.38 1.91
CA HIS A 145 -15.97 -9.07 1.62
C HIS A 145 -15.10 -9.20 2.88
N ASP A 146 -13.85 -9.65 2.69
CA ASP A 146 -12.89 -9.84 3.78
C ASP A 146 -11.85 -8.72 3.77
N ARG A 147 -11.30 -8.40 4.95
CA ARG A 147 -10.25 -7.39 5.11
C ARG A 147 -8.93 -8.07 5.44
N LEU A 148 -7.92 -7.80 4.63
CA LEU A 148 -6.54 -8.24 4.82
C LEU A 148 -5.68 -7.06 5.25
#